data_AF-A0A2E8H5Z0-F1
#
_entry.id   AF-A0A2E8H5Z0-F1
#
_cell.length_a   1.000
_cell.length_b   1.000
_cell.length_c   1.000
_cell.angle_alpha   90.00
_cell.angle_beta   90.00
_cell.angle_gamma   90.00
#
_symmetry.space_group_name_H-M   'P 1'
#
loop_
_entity.id
_entity.type
_entity.pdbx_description
1 polymer ?
#
loop_
_entity_poly.entity_id
_entity_poly.type
_entity_poly.pdbx_seq_one_letter_code
_entity_poly.pdbx_strand_id
1 'polypeptide(L)'
;MQAVSEGDATDAVSGGSLSVVSDLAGVPLLDRLSTTPRVITPNGDGINEELTIDLSVFHVEGEKLLIVEMFDLSGRRVRDLTRVQAHPSGDHTFLWDGRDQSGRLLPPGTYVVRAAFAADGTTGTISRSRVVGLVY
;
A
#
# COMPACT_ATOMS: atom_id res chain seq x y z
N MET A 1 -43.88 14.02 7.40
CA MET A 1 -43.65 14.25 5.96
C MET A 1 -42.23 14.80 5.83
N GLN A 2 -41.21 14.00 5.53
CA GLN A 2 -40.67 13.65 4.18
C GLN A 2 -40.27 14.91 3.38
N ALA A 3 -39.12 15.05 2.71
CA ALA A 3 -38.17 14.11 2.13
C ALA A 3 -36.77 14.74 1.92
N VAL A 4 -35.78 13.88 1.67
CA VAL A 4 -34.40 14.11 1.21
C VAL A 4 -34.35 14.67 -0.23
N SER A 5 -33.26 15.38 -0.59
CA SER A 5 -32.64 15.40 -1.94
C SER A 5 -31.22 15.96 -1.76
N GLU A 6 -30.13 15.19 -1.80
CA GLU A 6 -29.43 14.55 -2.94
C GLU A 6 -29.11 15.48 -4.12
N GLY A 7 -27.82 15.52 -4.50
CA GLY A 7 -27.22 16.34 -5.56
C GLY A 7 -25.73 16.56 -5.30
N ASP A 8 -24.91 15.52 -5.30
CA ASP A 8 -24.01 15.13 -6.41
C ASP A 8 -22.86 16.11 -6.69
N ALA A 9 -21.64 15.69 -6.32
CA ALA A 9 -20.39 15.93 -7.05
C ALA A 9 -19.23 15.29 -6.30
N THR A 10 -18.92 14.02 -6.60
CA THR A 10 -17.55 13.56 -6.91
C THR A 10 -17.60 12.10 -7.32
N ASP A 11 -18.01 11.92 -8.57
CA ASP A 11 -17.70 10.74 -9.35
C ASP A 11 -16.20 10.44 -9.30
N ALA A 12 -15.92 9.16 -9.06
CA ALA A 12 -14.81 8.40 -9.63
C ALA A 12 -13.41 9.03 -9.55
N VAL A 13 -12.72 8.76 -8.44
CA VAL A 13 -11.30 8.38 -8.54
C VAL A 13 -11.11 7.03 -7.85
N SER A 14 -11.64 5.99 -8.48
CA SER A 14 -11.01 4.67 -8.44
C SER A 14 -9.64 4.82 -9.12
N GLY A 15 -8.65 5.27 -8.35
CA GLY A 15 -7.24 5.26 -8.74
C GLY A 15 -6.74 3.82 -8.75
N GLY A 16 -7.26 3.04 -9.69
CA GLY A 16 -6.94 1.65 -9.91
C GLY A 16 -5.60 1.52 -10.63
N SER A 17 -4.72 0.73 -10.06
CA SER A 17 -4.12 -0.35 -10.83
C SER A 17 -4.37 -1.63 -10.06
N LEU A 18 -5.40 -2.36 -10.51
CA LEU A 18 -5.75 -3.70 -10.02
C LEU A 18 -5.07 -4.71 -10.95
N SER A 19 -3.80 -5.03 -10.69
CA SER A 19 -3.25 -6.31 -11.12
C SER A 19 -3.67 -7.35 -10.08
N VAL A 20 -4.75 -8.08 -10.36
CA VAL A 20 -5.01 -9.33 -9.64
C VAL A 20 -4.05 -10.35 -10.23
N VAL A 21 -2.98 -10.67 -9.51
CA VAL A 21 -2.06 -11.74 -9.91
C VAL A 21 -2.48 -12.99 -9.15
N SER A 22 -3.09 -13.91 -9.89
CA SER A 22 -3.48 -15.23 -9.40
C SER A 22 -2.35 -16.23 -9.60
N ASP A 23 -2.34 -17.30 -8.80
CA ASP A 23 -1.51 -18.46 -9.08
C ASP A 23 -1.97 -19.22 -10.34
N LEU A 24 -1.25 -20.29 -10.69
CA LEU A 24 -1.56 -21.16 -11.83
C LEU A 24 -2.93 -21.87 -11.69
N ALA A 25 -3.53 -21.85 -10.49
CA ALA A 25 -4.85 -22.42 -10.17
C ALA A 25 -5.98 -21.36 -10.09
N GLY A 26 -5.67 -20.07 -10.33
CA GLY A 26 -6.63 -18.97 -10.29
C GLY A 26 -6.89 -18.38 -8.89
N VAL A 27 -6.14 -18.79 -7.87
CA VAL A 27 -6.31 -18.33 -6.48
C VAL A 27 -5.50 -17.04 -6.25
N PRO A 28 -6.08 -15.99 -5.65
CA PRO A 28 -5.34 -14.76 -5.37
C PRO A 28 -4.30 -14.99 -4.28
N LEU A 29 -3.02 -14.81 -4.63
CA LEU A 29 -1.92 -14.93 -3.66
C LEU A 29 -1.69 -13.63 -2.87
N LEU A 30 -2.07 -12.50 -3.46
CA LEU A 30 -2.13 -11.20 -2.79
C LEU A 30 -3.56 -10.67 -2.89
N ASP A 31 -4.31 -10.87 -1.82
CA ASP A 31 -5.73 -10.54 -1.76
C ASP A 31 -5.93 -9.04 -1.52
N ARG A 32 -5.31 -8.53 -0.46
CA ARG A 32 -5.54 -7.16 0.01
C ARG A 32 -4.25 -6.38 0.20
N LEU A 33 -4.30 -5.13 -0.29
CA LEU A 33 -3.41 -4.05 0.10
C LEU A 33 -4.29 -2.86 0.47
N SER A 34 -4.25 -2.41 1.72
CA SER A 34 -4.92 -1.19 2.18
C SER A 34 -3.97 -0.25 2.88
N THR A 35 -4.31 1.04 2.82
CA THR A 35 -3.52 2.13 3.39
C THR A 35 -4.46 3.05 4.15
N THR A 36 -4.22 3.23 5.45
CA THR A 36 -5.07 4.03 6.33
C THR A 36 -4.19 4.92 7.21
N PRO A 37 -4.42 6.24 7.25
CA PRO A 37 -5.36 7.01 6.43
C PRO A 37 -4.91 7.09 4.95
N ARG A 38 -5.76 7.60 4.06
CA ARG A 38 -5.36 7.85 2.65
C ARG A 38 -4.47 9.09 2.49
N VAL A 39 -4.47 9.95 3.48
CA VAL A 39 -3.65 11.16 3.56
C VAL A 39 -3.07 11.24 4.95
N ILE A 40 -1.75 11.40 5.06
CA ILE A 40 -1.06 11.62 6.32
C ILE A 40 -0.65 13.09 6.47
N THR A 41 -0.66 13.56 7.72
CA THR A 41 -0.30 14.91 8.15
C THR A 41 0.70 14.88 9.30
N PRO A 42 1.99 14.60 9.04
CA PRO A 42 3.01 14.50 10.08
C PRO A 42 3.47 15.88 10.59
N ASN A 43 2.53 16.67 11.12
CA ASN A 43 2.76 18.02 11.65
C ASN A 43 3.02 18.01 13.17
N GLY A 44 2.94 16.85 13.82
CA GLY A 44 3.18 16.66 15.24
C GLY A 44 1.98 16.91 16.15
N ASP A 45 0.76 17.01 15.60
CA ASP A 45 -0.47 17.19 16.38
C ASP A 45 -1.07 15.86 16.88
N GLY A 46 -0.54 14.72 16.39
CA GLY A 46 -0.95 13.39 16.79
C GLY A 46 -2.08 12.79 15.95
N ILE A 47 -2.55 13.51 14.93
CA ILE A 47 -3.64 13.10 14.03
C ILE A 47 -3.06 12.82 12.64
N ASN A 48 -3.36 11.64 12.09
CA ASN A 48 -2.86 11.20 10.77
C ASN A 48 -1.33 11.29 10.61
N GLU A 49 -0.56 11.18 11.68
CA GLU A 49 0.91 11.28 11.66
C GLU A 49 1.57 10.11 10.92
N GLU A 50 0.89 8.97 10.88
CA GLU A 50 1.44 7.71 10.37
C GLU A 50 0.45 7.00 9.45
N LEU A 51 1.00 6.41 8.41
CA LEU A 51 0.32 5.55 7.46
C LEU A 51 0.46 4.09 7.90
N THR A 52 -0.67 3.46 8.16
CA THR A 52 -0.75 2.01 8.31
C THR A 52 -0.96 1.36 6.93
N ILE A 53 -0.08 0.45 6.57
CA ILE A 53 -0.12 -0.34 5.33
C ILE A 53 -0.39 -1.79 5.71
N ASP A 54 -1.60 -2.27 5.39
CA ASP A 54 -2.00 -3.65 5.65
C ASP A 54 -1.95 -4.48 4.36
N LEU A 55 -1.27 -5.62 4.45
CA LEU A 55 -1.03 -6.56 3.35
C LEU A 55 -1.49 -7.96 3.76
N SER A 56 -2.42 -8.55 3.02
CA SER A 56 -2.87 -9.93 3.22
C SER A 56 -2.33 -10.83 2.11
N VAL A 57 -1.56 -11.84 2.51
CA VAL A 57 -0.90 -12.82 1.63
C VAL A 57 -1.47 -14.21 1.90
N PHE A 58 -1.79 -14.97 0.85
CA PHE A 58 -2.42 -16.29 0.97
C PHE A 58 -1.70 -17.35 0.15
N HIS A 59 -1.70 -18.59 0.66
CA HIS A 59 -1.16 -19.78 -0.01
C HIS A 59 0.29 -19.63 -0.47
N VAL A 60 1.09 -18.93 0.33
CA VAL A 60 2.53 -18.81 0.13
C VAL A 60 3.24 -19.51 1.28
N GLU A 61 4.07 -20.49 0.93
CA GLU A 61 4.86 -21.26 1.89
C GLU A 61 6.34 -20.86 1.83
N GLY A 62 7.06 -21.25 2.87
CA GLY A 62 8.49 -20.99 3.01
C GLY A 62 8.81 -19.53 3.34
N GLU A 63 10.11 -19.26 3.48
CA GLU A 63 10.59 -17.91 3.73
C GLU A 63 10.47 -17.05 2.47
N LYS A 64 9.87 -15.86 2.60
CA LYS A 64 9.74 -14.90 1.50
C LYS A 64 10.16 -13.50 1.91
N LEU A 65 10.66 -12.77 0.93
CA LEU A 65 10.89 -11.34 1.02
C LEU A 65 9.59 -10.61 0.69
N LEU A 66 8.98 -9.96 1.69
CA LEU A 66 7.85 -9.05 1.48
C LEU A 66 8.40 -7.66 1.20
N ILE A 67 8.26 -7.23 -0.04
CA ILE A 67 8.71 -5.93 -0.54
C ILE A 67 7.60 -4.92 -0.30
N VAL A 68 7.86 -3.87 0.48
CA VAL A 68 6.95 -2.73 0.65
C VAL A 68 7.77 -1.47 0.45
N GLU A 69 7.50 -0.75 -0.62
CA GLU A 69 8.30 0.37 -1.05
C GLU A 69 7.42 1.57 -1.38
N MET A 70 8.02 2.75 -1.25
CA MET A 70 7.34 4.02 -1.47
C MET A 70 8.04 4.80 -2.55
N PHE A 71 7.26 5.39 -3.45
CA PHE A 71 7.75 6.12 -4.60
C PHE A 71 7.09 7.49 -4.68
N ASP A 72 7.85 8.48 -5.14
CA ASP A 72 7.24 9.72 -5.65
C ASP A 72 6.72 9.52 -7.09
N LEU A 73 5.99 10.51 -7.62
CA LEU A 73 5.41 10.43 -8.97
C LEU A 73 6.44 10.41 -10.10
N SER A 74 7.72 10.70 -9.82
CA SER A 74 8.80 10.54 -10.81
C SER A 74 9.28 9.09 -10.92
N GLY A 75 8.76 8.19 -10.06
CA GLY A 75 9.19 6.80 -9.96
C GLY A 75 10.43 6.62 -9.09
N ARG A 76 10.91 7.66 -8.40
CA ARG A 76 12.03 7.54 -7.48
C ARG A 76 11.57 6.93 -6.16
N ARG A 77 12.25 5.87 -5.71
CA ARG A 77 12.01 5.26 -4.40
C ARG A 77 12.45 6.20 -3.29
N VAL A 78 11.54 6.52 -2.37
CA VAL A 78 11.77 7.42 -1.23
C VAL A 78 11.92 6.67 0.09
N ARG A 79 11.30 5.48 0.20
CA ARG A 79 11.38 4.63 1.39
C ARG A 79 11.30 3.15 1.01
N ASP A 80 12.05 2.32 1.71
CA ASP A 80 12.02 0.86 1.59
C ASP A 80 11.73 0.25 2.98
N LEU A 81 10.63 -0.49 3.08
CA LEU A 81 10.15 -1.18 4.29
C LEU A 81 10.21 -2.71 4.11
N THR A 82 10.95 -3.19 3.10
CA THR A 82 11.08 -4.60 2.78
C THR A 82 11.62 -5.41 3.96
N ARG A 83 11.02 -6.57 4.22
CA ARG A 83 11.50 -7.49 5.26
C ARG A 83 11.28 -8.96 4.88
N VAL A 84 12.15 -9.81 5.39
CA VAL A 84 12.01 -11.27 5.29
C VAL A 84 10.93 -11.74 6.25
N GLN A 85 10.08 -12.66 5.81
CA GLN A 85 9.04 -13.30 6.62
C GLN A 85 9.17 -14.82 6.48
N ALA A 86 9.41 -15.50 7.60
CA ALA A 86 9.46 -16.96 7.66
C ALA A 86 8.07 -17.59 7.41
N HIS A 87 7.00 -16.86 7.78
CA HIS A 87 5.61 -17.24 7.54
C HIS A 87 4.94 -16.10 6.77
N PRO A 88 5.03 -16.08 5.43
CA PRO A 88 4.54 -14.98 4.62
C PRO A 88 3.02 -15.01 4.48
N SER A 89 2.37 -16.17 4.58
CA SER A 89 0.91 -16.25 4.61
C SER A 89 0.35 -15.62 5.89
N GLY A 90 -0.69 -14.80 5.73
CA GLY A 90 -1.32 -14.05 6.81
C GLY A 90 -1.35 -12.54 6.55
N ASP A 91 -1.76 -11.80 7.58
CA ASP A 91 -1.83 -10.34 7.58
C ASP A 91 -0.53 -9.73 8.08
N HIS A 92 -0.03 -8.74 7.35
CA HIS A 92 1.20 -8.00 7.65
C HIS A 92 0.92 -6.52 7.68
N THR A 93 1.36 -5.87 8.76
CA THR A 93 1.29 -4.42 8.90
C THR A 93 2.68 -3.80 8.77
N PHE A 94 2.75 -2.71 8.03
CA PHE A 94 3.89 -1.82 7.88
C PHE A 94 3.46 -0.40 8.21
N LEU A 95 4.41 0.40 8.70
CA LEU A 95 4.16 1.76 9.15
C LEU A 95 5.05 2.73 8.39
N TRP A 96 4.51 3.91 8.08
CA TRP A 96 5.26 4.99 7.46
C TRP A 96 4.84 6.36 7.95
N ASP A 97 5.81 7.15 8.39
CA ASP A 97 5.67 8.45 9.03
C ASP A 97 5.84 9.64 8.06
N GLY A 98 5.78 9.40 6.75
CA GLY A 98 6.01 10.44 5.74
C GLY A 98 7.49 10.78 5.49
N ARG A 99 8.43 10.02 6.06
CA ARG A 99 9.87 10.31 5.95
C ARG A 99 10.58 9.42 4.93
N ASP A 100 11.67 9.95 4.37
CA ASP A 100 12.55 9.19 3.48
C ASP A 100 13.45 8.20 4.25
N GLN A 101 14.29 7.45 3.53
CA GLN A 101 15.22 6.50 4.14
C GLN A 101 16.21 7.14 5.14
N SER A 102 16.50 8.44 5.00
CA SER A 102 17.40 9.19 5.89
C SER A 102 16.68 9.79 7.10
N GLY A 103 15.36 9.60 7.23
CA GLY A 103 14.55 10.17 8.30
C GLY A 103 14.14 11.63 8.06
N ARG A 104 14.37 12.17 6.86
CA ARG A 104 13.92 13.52 6.50
C ARG A 104 12.47 13.49 6.06
N LEU A 105 11.67 14.43 6.56
CA LEU A 105 10.30 14.62 6.14
C LEU A 105 10.24 14.95 4.64
N LEU A 106 9.39 14.25 3.91
CA LEU A 106 9.20 14.47 2.48
C LEU A 106 8.30 15.70 2.23
N PRO A 107 8.44 16.36 1.07
CA PRO A 107 7.56 17.47 0.71
C PRO A 107 6.12 17.00 0.49
N PRO A 108 5.11 17.88 0.68
CA PRO A 108 3.72 17.55 0.38
C PRO A 108 3.56 17.09 -1.06
N GLY A 109 2.70 16.11 -1.27
CA GLY A 109 2.48 15.54 -2.58
C GLY A 109 1.84 14.17 -2.54
N THR A 110 1.82 13.54 -3.71
CA THR A 110 1.27 12.20 -3.90
C THR A 110 2.39 11.18 -3.97
N TYR A 111 2.23 10.10 -3.22
CA TYR A 111 3.17 8.99 -3.14
C TYR A 111 2.48 7.68 -3.47
N VAL A 112 3.25 6.73 -4.02
CA VAL A 112 2.77 5.40 -4.36
C VAL A 112 3.40 4.39 -3.42
N VAL A 113 2.56 3.64 -2.71
CA VAL A 113 2.96 2.44 -1.97
C VAL A 113 2.88 1.26 -2.93
N ARG A 114 3.94 0.48 -3.03
CA ARG A 114 3.97 -0.79 -3.77
C ARG A 114 4.28 -1.92 -2.79
N ALA A 115 3.39 -2.91 -2.72
CA ALA A 115 3.64 -4.15 -2.02
C ALA A 115 3.87 -5.27 -3.05
N ALA A 116 4.88 -6.11 -2.82
CA ALA A 116 5.23 -7.19 -3.73
C ALA A 116 5.92 -8.38 -3.04
N PHE A 117 5.84 -9.57 -3.63
CA PHE A 117 6.62 -10.73 -3.22
C PHE A 117 6.74 -11.74 -4.38
N ALA A 118 7.72 -12.63 -4.30
CA ALA A 118 7.87 -13.73 -5.26
C ALA A 118 7.06 -14.95 -4.81
N ALA A 119 6.15 -15.44 -5.65
CA ALA A 119 5.41 -16.66 -5.37
C ALA A 119 6.10 -17.88 -6.02
N ASP A 120 6.02 -19.02 -5.34
CA ASP A 120 6.55 -20.28 -5.88
C ASP A 120 5.68 -20.75 -7.05
N GLY A 121 6.34 -21.26 -8.10
CA GLY A 121 5.66 -21.76 -9.30
C GLY A 121 5.21 -20.68 -10.30
N THR A 122 5.36 -19.39 -9.99
CA THR A 122 5.19 -18.30 -10.97
C THR A 122 6.53 -17.73 -11.38
N THR A 123 6.74 -17.47 -12.67
CA THR A 123 7.95 -16.80 -13.19
C THR A 123 7.97 -15.29 -12.87
N GLY A 124 6.96 -14.77 -12.16
CA GLY A 124 6.76 -13.34 -11.93
C GLY A 124 6.68 -12.96 -10.46
N THR A 125 6.92 -11.68 -10.18
CA THR A 125 6.64 -11.07 -8.87
C THR A 125 5.18 -10.64 -8.81
N ILE A 126 4.51 -11.00 -7.72
CA ILE A 126 3.16 -10.55 -7.42
C ILE A 126 3.27 -9.16 -6.81
N SER A 127 2.53 -8.19 -7.34
CA SER A 127 2.56 -6.83 -6.82
C SER A 127 1.20 -6.14 -6.86
N ARG A 128 0.98 -5.23 -5.91
CA ARG A 128 -0.14 -4.27 -5.87
C ARG A 128 0.37 -2.90 -5.45
N SER A 129 -0.36 -1.86 -5.86
CA SER A 129 -0.05 -0.50 -5.47
C SER A 129 -1.25 0.28 -4.94
N ARG A 130 -0.97 1.28 -4.11
CA ARG A 130 -1.93 2.26 -3.58
C ARG A 130 -1.32 3.65 -3.64
N VAL A 131 -2.18 4.64 -3.82
CA VAL A 131 -1.82 6.06 -3.79
C VAL A 131 -2.15 6.63 -2.41
N VAL A 132 -1.23 7.41 -1.87
CA VAL A 132 -1.35 8.08 -0.57
C VAL A 132 -0.92 9.54 -0.71
N GLY A 133 -1.63 10.44 -0.03
CA GLY A 133 -1.27 11.85 0.08
C GLY A 133 -0.41 12.14 1.31
N LEU A 134 0.49 13.09 1.18
CA LEU A 134 1.23 13.70 2.29
C LEU A 134 0.97 15.21 2.23
N VAL A 135 0.49 15.78 3.33
CA VAL A 135 0.14 17.21 3.47
C VAL A 135 0.57 17.66 4.86
N TYR A 136 0.92 18.92 5.08
CA TYR A 136 1.11 19.49 6.41
C TYR A 136 0.91 21.01 6.36
#